data_AF-A0A410NVU6-F1
#
_entry.id   AF-A0A410NVU6-F1
#
_cell.length_a   1.000
_cell.length_b   1.000
_cell.length_c   1.000
_cell.angle_alpha   90.00
_cell.angle_beta   90.00
_cell.angle_gamma   90.00
#
_symmetry.space_group_name_H-M   'P 1'
#
loop_
_entity.id
_entity.type
_entity.pdbx_description
1 polymer ?
#
loop_
_entity_poly.entity_id
_entity_poly.type
_entity_poly.pdbx_seq_one_letter_code
_entity_poly.pdbx_strand_id
1 'polypeptide(L)'
;MAESGMIRRVCILYTPSPYNDAWRWAINSRAHDLGWSVSEFGANGVNNDEADCIINCSEVHHVAQTNATHVVILLPTTAAGLPYSDRDSELDFPAPHARMVIQQLSLKYAHAVPLAAEGATLVSPDAIGADIPGLGWVERGQADVRFQEDLGRKHGLHDYFNLCAGFELSWPWSAFEIGEGRVDGETWSTDLTGRARMLVYGPYRALPPGRWRVEVDISISGVGALPELRFEWGTPTEGDMIEPRLDQSGTYRITMEREWLEVAPAEFRIILARAVFDAYLTVSKCRVVYLG
;
A
#
# COMPACT_ATOMS: atom_id res chain seq x y z
N MET A 1 3.21 -28.62 40.53
CA MET A 1 3.12 -27.14 40.54
C MET A 1 2.70 -26.76 39.13
N ALA A 2 1.42 -26.44 38.95
CA ALA A 2 0.93 -25.98 37.66
C ALA A 2 1.53 -24.59 37.42
N GLU A 3 2.25 -24.40 36.32
CA GLU A 3 2.53 -23.07 35.81
C GLU A 3 1.19 -22.36 35.70
N SER A 4 1.04 -21.23 36.39
CA SER A 4 -0.09 -20.33 36.18
C SER A 4 0.01 -19.90 34.72
N GLY A 5 -0.77 -20.54 33.85
CA GLY A 5 -0.71 -20.34 32.41
C GLY A 5 -0.88 -18.86 32.11
N MET A 6 0.14 -18.26 31.52
CA MET A 6 0.07 -16.87 31.07
C MET A 6 -1.11 -16.77 30.10
N ILE A 7 -2.03 -15.84 30.38
CA ILE A 7 -3.22 -15.63 29.56
C ILE A 7 -2.77 -15.20 28.17
N ARG A 8 -3.21 -15.95 27.16
CA ARG A 8 -2.86 -15.72 25.76
C ARG A 8 -3.86 -14.78 25.15
N ARG A 9 -3.33 -13.72 24.55
CA ARG A 9 -4.11 -12.72 23.82
C ARG A 9 -3.63 -12.74 22.38
N VAL A 10 -4.51 -13.08 21.45
CA VAL A 10 -4.17 -13.19 20.03
C VAL A 10 -5.00 -12.16 19.27
N CYS A 11 -4.32 -11.19 18.67
CA CYS A 11 -4.96 -10.20 17.81
C CYS A 11 -5.00 -10.72 16.38
N ILE A 12 -6.19 -10.76 15.78
CA ILE A 12 -6.37 -11.09 14.36
C ILE A 12 -6.63 -9.78 13.61
N LEU A 13 -5.65 -9.34 12.82
CA LEU A 13 -5.80 -8.21 11.93
C LEU A 13 -6.41 -8.67 10.60
N TYR A 14 -7.70 -8.38 10.43
CA TYR A 14 -8.42 -8.55 9.18
C TYR A 14 -8.11 -7.40 8.24
N THR A 15 -7.73 -7.74 7.02
CA THR A 15 -7.53 -6.76 5.95
C THR A 15 -8.53 -7.03 4.81
N PRO A 16 -8.84 -6.05 3.93
CA PRO A 16 -9.84 -6.22 2.87
C PRO A 16 -9.62 -7.49 2.04
N SER A 17 -10.60 -8.38 2.09
CA SER A 17 -10.56 -9.71 1.48
C SER A 17 -11.99 -10.26 1.40
N PRO A 18 -12.37 -10.97 0.33
CA PRO A 18 -13.69 -11.60 0.21
C PRO A 18 -13.85 -12.74 1.22
N TYR A 19 -12.74 -13.16 1.83
CA TYR A 19 -12.64 -14.26 2.75
C TYR A 19 -12.76 -13.85 4.22
N ASN A 20 -12.89 -12.55 4.52
CA ASN A 20 -12.87 -12.06 5.89
C ASN A 20 -13.95 -12.68 6.76
N ASP A 21 -15.19 -12.75 6.27
CA ASP A 21 -16.30 -13.34 7.04
C ASP A 21 -16.08 -14.84 7.26
N ALA A 22 -15.59 -15.55 6.23
CA ALA A 22 -15.29 -16.97 6.32
C ALA A 22 -14.16 -17.26 7.33
N TRP A 23 -13.10 -16.45 7.33
CA TRP A 23 -12.03 -16.52 8.33
C TRP A 23 -12.52 -16.18 9.72
N ARG A 24 -13.25 -15.07 9.86
CA ARG A 24 -13.76 -14.60 11.16
C ARG A 24 -14.67 -15.64 11.79
N TRP A 25 -15.57 -16.22 11.00
CA TRP A 25 -16.45 -17.29 11.47
C TRP A 25 -15.65 -18.52 11.92
N ALA A 26 -14.70 -19.00 11.10
CA ALA A 26 -13.89 -20.18 11.43
C ALA A 26 -13.05 -19.99 12.70
N ILE A 27 -12.37 -18.84 12.84
CA ILE A 27 -11.56 -18.50 14.00
C ILE A 27 -12.44 -18.37 15.25
N ASN A 28 -13.55 -17.64 15.17
CA ASN A 28 -14.45 -17.45 16.30
C ASN A 28 -15.09 -18.77 16.77
N SER A 29 -15.49 -19.64 15.83
CA SER A 29 -16.03 -20.97 16.16
C SER A 29 -14.98 -21.81 16.87
N ARG A 30 -13.74 -21.84 16.35
CA ARG A 30 -12.65 -22.61 16.96
C ARG A 30 -12.30 -22.10 18.36
N ALA A 31 -12.28 -20.79 18.54
CA ALA A 31 -12.05 -20.15 19.83
C ALA A 31 -13.13 -20.58 20.84
N HIS A 32 -14.41 -20.52 20.45
CA HIS A 32 -15.51 -20.94 21.30
C HIS A 32 -15.43 -22.42 21.69
N ASP A 33 -15.09 -23.32 20.75
CA ASP A 33 -14.94 -24.76 21.02
C ASP A 33 -13.82 -25.06 22.05
N LEU A 34 -12.83 -24.18 22.14
CA LEU A 34 -11.72 -24.27 23.10
C LEU A 34 -11.97 -23.46 24.38
N GLY A 35 -13.14 -22.82 24.53
CA GLY A 35 -13.49 -22.00 25.68
C GLY A 35 -12.79 -20.63 25.74
N TRP A 36 -12.25 -20.16 24.62
CA TRP A 36 -11.64 -18.83 24.52
C TRP A 36 -12.71 -17.76 24.41
N SER A 37 -12.42 -16.58 24.96
CA SER A 37 -13.26 -15.40 24.73
C SER A 37 -12.95 -14.77 23.37
N VAL A 38 -13.95 -14.17 22.73
CA VAL A 38 -13.81 -13.47 21.46
C VAL A 38 -14.33 -12.06 21.62
N SER A 39 -13.57 -11.10 21.12
CA SER A 39 -13.88 -9.67 21.19
C SER A 39 -13.60 -8.97 19.87
N GLU A 40 -14.35 -7.90 19.59
CA GLU A 40 -14.07 -6.97 18.50
C GLU A 40 -13.47 -5.70 19.08
N PHE A 41 -12.34 -5.25 18.54
CA PHE A 41 -11.73 -4.02 18.99
C PHE A 41 -12.65 -2.82 18.72
N GLY A 42 -12.92 -2.01 19.76
CA GLY A 42 -13.81 -0.85 19.68
C GLY A 42 -15.29 -1.13 20.02
N ALA A 43 -15.71 -2.40 20.09
CA ALA A 43 -17.02 -2.76 20.64
C ALA A 43 -16.91 -2.90 22.15
N ASN A 44 -17.36 -1.90 22.91
CA ASN A 44 -17.55 -1.89 24.38
C ASN A 44 -16.71 -2.93 25.16
N GLY A 45 -15.41 -2.65 25.28
CA GLY A 45 -14.48 -3.17 26.28
C GLY A 45 -14.64 -4.64 26.69
N VAL A 46 -14.00 -5.56 25.97
CA VAL A 46 -13.74 -6.91 26.49
C VAL A 46 -12.35 -6.93 27.12
N ASN A 47 -12.25 -6.38 28.34
CA ASN A 47 -11.17 -6.72 29.26
C ASN A 47 -11.65 -7.89 30.11
N ASN A 48 -11.69 -9.09 29.52
CA ASN A 48 -11.78 -10.29 30.33
C ASN A 48 -10.35 -10.78 30.57
N ASP A 49 -9.67 -10.16 31.53
CA ASP A 49 -8.27 -10.45 31.88
C ASP A 49 -8.11 -11.79 32.62
N GLU A 50 -9.14 -12.64 32.59
CA GLU A 50 -9.20 -13.92 33.31
C GLU A 50 -9.15 -15.14 32.37
N ALA A 51 -9.22 -14.96 31.04
CA ALA A 51 -9.23 -16.07 30.08
C ALA A 51 -8.47 -15.75 28.79
N ASP A 52 -8.00 -16.80 28.10
CA ASP A 52 -7.43 -16.68 26.77
C ASP A 52 -8.44 -16.00 25.82
N CYS A 53 -7.95 -15.10 24.95
CA CYS A 53 -8.82 -14.25 24.14
C CYS A 53 -8.35 -14.06 22.69
N ILE A 54 -9.32 -14.01 21.79
CA ILE A 54 -9.19 -13.53 20.42
C ILE A 54 -9.69 -12.09 20.34
N ILE A 55 -8.88 -11.23 19.75
CA ILE A 55 -9.21 -9.82 19.53
C ILE A 55 -9.25 -9.60 18.02
N ASN A 56 -10.46 -9.51 17.48
CA ASN A 56 -10.67 -9.20 16.07
C ASN A 56 -10.43 -7.70 15.85
N CYS A 57 -9.61 -7.39 14.86
CA CYS A 57 -9.15 -6.04 14.58
C CYS A 57 -9.19 -5.77 13.08
N SER A 58 -9.80 -4.66 12.66
CA SER A 58 -9.86 -4.28 11.23
C SER A 58 -8.85 -3.19 10.86
N GLU A 59 -8.29 -2.52 11.88
CA GLU A 59 -7.41 -1.37 11.71
C GLU A 59 -6.09 -1.57 12.43
N VAL A 60 -5.00 -1.33 11.71
CA VAL A 60 -3.65 -1.66 12.15
C VAL A 60 -3.19 -0.86 13.37
N HIS A 61 -3.58 0.41 13.48
CA HIS A 61 -3.22 1.30 14.59
C HIS A 61 -3.89 0.90 15.92
N HIS A 62 -4.88 0.01 15.88
CA HIS A 62 -5.50 -0.57 17.07
C HIS A 62 -4.72 -1.76 17.61
N VAL A 63 -3.89 -2.43 16.80
CA VAL A 63 -3.15 -3.65 17.20
C VAL A 63 -2.29 -3.39 18.44
N ALA A 64 -1.57 -2.27 18.48
CA ALA A 64 -0.74 -1.90 19.64
C ALA A 64 -1.55 -1.69 20.94
N GLN A 65 -2.85 -1.40 20.84
CA GLN A 65 -3.73 -1.15 21.99
C GLN A 65 -4.37 -2.44 22.52
N THR A 66 -4.20 -3.57 21.83
CA THR A 66 -4.82 -4.85 22.20
C THR A 66 -4.10 -5.56 23.34
N ASN A 67 -2.85 -5.16 23.64
CA ASN A 67 -1.92 -5.90 24.49
C ASN A 67 -1.80 -7.38 24.09
N ALA A 68 -1.92 -7.68 22.79
CA ALA A 68 -1.84 -9.04 22.31
C ALA A 68 -0.42 -9.61 22.46
N THR A 69 -0.34 -10.85 22.94
CA THR A 69 0.90 -11.63 23.00
C THR A 69 1.33 -12.14 21.63
N HIS A 70 0.37 -12.29 20.71
CA HIS A 70 0.60 -12.74 19.34
C HIS A 70 -0.29 -11.92 18.41
N VAL A 71 0.23 -11.61 17.23
CA VAL A 71 -0.51 -10.94 16.15
C VAL A 71 -0.55 -11.87 14.96
N VAL A 72 -1.73 -12.07 14.39
CA VAL A 72 -1.93 -12.76 13.12
C VAL A 72 -2.49 -11.76 12.12
N ILE A 73 -1.87 -11.67 10.96
CA ILE A 73 -2.28 -10.77 9.88
C ILE A 73 -2.82 -11.61 8.75
N LEU A 74 -4.11 -11.45 8.46
CA LEU A 74 -4.72 -12.03 7.27
C LEU A 74 -4.43 -11.09 6.11
N LEU A 75 -3.58 -11.48 5.17
CA LEU A 75 -3.10 -10.58 4.13
C LEU A 75 -4.21 -10.18 3.13
N PRO A 76 -4.22 -8.92 2.63
CA PRO A 76 -5.32 -8.43 1.80
C PRO A 76 -5.28 -9.05 0.41
N THR A 77 -6.34 -9.71 -0.04
CA THR A 77 -6.37 -10.20 -1.44
C THR A 77 -6.75 -9.06 -2.40
N THR A 78 -7.70 -8.20 -2.05
CA THR A 78 -8.50 -7.47 -3.05
C THR A 78 -9.20 -6.23 -2.50
N ALA A 79 -9.91 -5.50 -3.37
CA ALA A 79 -10.81 -4.41 -2.99
C ALA A 79 -12.07 -4.86 -2.23
N ALA A 80 -12.32 -6.17 -2.05
CA ALA A 80 -13.54 -6.64 -1.40
C ALA A 80 -13.64 -6.10 0.03
N GLY A 81 -14.78 -5.47 0.35
CA GLY A 81 -15.02 -4.90 1.67
C GLY A 81 -14.53 -3.45 1.82
N LEU A 82 -13.99 -2.83 0.77
CA LEU A 82 -13.95 -1.37 0.71
C LEU A 82 -15.36 -0.83 0.42
N PRO A 83 -15.76 0.33 0.96
CA PRO A 83 -17.15 0.83 0.93
C PRO A 83 -17.76 1.07 -0.48
N TYR A 84 -17.02 0.75 -1.54
CA TYR A 84 -17.40 0.90 -2.94
C TYR A 84 -17.43 -0.44 -3.72
N SER A 85 -17.23 -1.59 -3.07
CA SER A 85 -17.27 -2.92 -3.73
C SER A 85 -18.68 -3.47 -3.95
N ASP A 86 -19.71 -2.82 -3.41
CA ASP A 86 -21.12 -3.15 -3.67
C ASP A 86 -21.56 -2.49 -4.99
N ARG A 87 -21.29 -3.15 -6.13
CA ARG A 87 -22.14 -3.10 -7.34
C ARG A 87 -21.60 -4.04 -8.42
N ASP A 88 -22.53 -4.82 -8.98
CA ASP A 88 -22.43 -5.80 -10.07
C ASP A 88 -21.86 -5.29 -11.41
N SER A 89 -20.91 -4.35 -11.44
CA SER A 89 -20.32 -3.89 -12.70
C SER A 89 -19.02 -4.61 -13.00
N GLU A 90 -18.99 -5.30 -14.14
CA GLU A 90 -17.79 -5.70 -14.86
C GLU A 90 -16.70 -4.62 -14.76
N LEU A 91 -15.48 -5.09 -14.49
CA LEU A 91 -14.27 -4.31 -14.24
C LEU A 91 -13.98 -3.26 -15.33
N ASP A 92 -14.53 -2.07 -15.14
CA ASP A 92 -14.00 -0.79 -15.59
C ASP A 92 -14.34 0.25 -14.52
N PHE A 93 -13.69 0.14 -13.35
CA PHE A 93 -13.74 1.24 -12.39
C PHE A 93 -13.22 2.50 -13.11
N PRO A 94 -13.93 3.64 -13.06
CA PRO A 94 -13.35 4.90 -13.50
C PRO A 94 -12.01 5.07 -12.79
N ALA A 95 -10.96 5.45 -13.52
CA ALA A 95 -9.58 5.53 -13.01
C ALA A 95 -9.43 6.16 -11.60
N PRO A 96 -10.22 7.18 -11.20
CA PRO A 96 -10.20 7.71 -9.83
C PRO A 96 -10.51 6.67 -8.73
N HIS A 97 -11.47 5.77 -8.95
CA HIS A 97 -11.87 4.78 -7.94
C HIS A 97 -10.83 3.69 -7.75
N ALA A 98 -10.26 3.18 -8.85
CA ALA A 98 -9.18 2.19 -8.79
C ALA A 98 -7.97 2.73 -8.01
N ARG A 99 -7.61 4.00 -8.22
CA ARG A 99 -6.50 4.65 -7.48
C ARG A 99 -6.77 4.74 -5.99
N MET A 100 -7.97 5.16 -5.58
CA MET A 100 -8.35 5.22 -4.16
C MET A 100 -8.27 3.84 -3.48
N VAL A 101 -8.78 2.80 -4.15
CA VAL A 101 -8.71 1.42 -3.67
C VAL A 101 -7.26 0.96 -3.48
N ILE A 102 -6.40 1.19 -4.47
CA ILE A 102 -4.98 0.83 -4.41
C ILE A 102 -4.27 1.61 -3.31
N GLN A 103 -4.58 2.90 -3.15
CA GLN A 103 -4.04 3.72 -2.07
C GLN A 103 -4.40 3.14 -0.70
N GLN A 104 -5.66 2.81 -0.45
CA GLN A 104 -6.11 2.20 0.80
C GLN A 104 -5.47 0.83 1.05
N LEU A 105 -5.36 -0.01 0.01
CA LEU A 105 -4.66 -1.29 0.11
C LEU A 105 -3.18 -1.09 0.45
N SER A 106 -2.48 -0.20 -0.26
CA SER A 106 -1.06 0.08 -0.01
C SER A 106 -0.82 0.56 1.43
N LEU A 107 -1.74 1.36 1.99
CA LEU A 107 -1.68 1.81 3.37
C LEU A 107 -1.75 0.63 4.36
N LYS A 108 -2.72 -0.28 4.16
CA LYS A 108 -2.86 -1.47 5.02
C LYS A 108 -1.64 -2.40 4.91
N TYR A 109 -1.12 -2.62 3.70
CA TYR A 109 0.12 -3.38 3.47
C TYR A 109 1.31 -2.74 4.18
N ALA A 110 1.54 -1.43 3.98
CA ALA A 110 2.67 -0.71 4.57
C ALA A 110 2.63 -0.74 6.11
N HIS A 111 1.46 -0.60 6.73
CA HIS A 111 1.35 -0.73 8.19
C HIS A 111 1.47 -2.15 8.72
N ALA A 112 1.20 -3.17 7.91
CA ALA A 112 1.39 -4.56 8.31
C ALA A 112 2.88 -4.96 8.33
N VAL A 113 3.75 -4.25 7.59
CA VAL A 113 5.18 -4.56 7.50
C VAL A 113 5.90 -4.50 8.86
N PRO A 114 5.80 -3.43 9.67
CA PRO A 114 6.43 -3.39 10.99
C PRO A 114 5.97 -4.54 11.89
N LEU A 115 4.67 -4.85 11.89
CA LEU A 115 4.12 -5.96 12.68
C LEU A 115 4.69 -7.31 12.24
N ALA A 116 4.85 -7.53 10.93
CA ALA A 116 5.51 -8.72 10.40
C ALA A 116 6.98 -8.80 10.86
N ALA A 117 7.71 -7.69 10.82
CA ALA A 117 9.10 -7.61 11.29
C ALA A 117 9.22 -7.87 12.81
N GLU A 118 8.20 -7.54 13.59
CA GLU A 118 8.08 -7.84 15.02
C GLU A 118 7.68 -9.30 15.31
N GLY A 119 7.46 -10.12 14.28
CA GLY A 119 7.16 -11.54 14.41
C GLY A 119 5.68 -11.91 14.29
N ALA A 120 4.82 -11.01 13.78
CA ALA A 120 3.43 -11.36 13.49
C ALA A 120 3.35 -12.51 12.48
N THR A 121 2.39 -13.41 12.68
CA THR A 121 2.13 -14.52 11.76
C THR A 121 1.37 -14.01 10.54
N LEU A 122 1.95 -14.19 9.35
CA LEU A 122 1.30 -13.83 8.09
C LEU A 122 0.52 -15.00 7.53
N VAL A 123 -0.77 -14.80 7.27
CA VAL A 123 -1.62 -15.75 6.57
C VAL A 123 -1.77 -15.30 5.13
N SER A 124 -1.33 -16.16 4.20
CA SER A 124 -1.40 -15.88 2.77
C SER A 124 -2.85 -15.58 2.34
N PRO A 125 -3.06 -14.64 1.40
CA PRO A 125 -4.39 -14.30 0.89
C PRO A 125 -5.13 -15.50 0.30
N ASP A 126 -4.38 -16.47 -0.25
CA ASP A 126 -4.90 -17.69 -0.88
C ASP A 126 -5.00 -18.88 0.10
N ALA A 127 -4.65 -18.70 1.37
CA ALA A 127 -4.63 -19.79 2.34
C ALA A 127 -6.05 -20.33 2.58
N ILE A 128 -6.17 -21.66 2.52
CA ILE A 128 -7.39 -22.40 2.90
C ILE A 128 -7.41 -22.73 4.40
N GLY A 129 -6.29 -22.56 5.09
CA GLY A 129 -6.15 -22.80 6.52
C GLY A 129 -4.83 -22.24 7.04
N ALA A 130 -4.75 -22.02 8.34
CA ALA A 130 -3.57 -21.47 9.01
C ALA A 130 -3.45 -22.01 10.43
N ASP A 131 -2.22 -22.12 10.93
CA ASP A 131 -1.98 -22.38 12.35
C ASP A 131 -2.10 -21.07 13.13
N ILE A 132 -3.11 -21.00 14.02
CA ILE A 132 -3.39 -19.83 14.83
C ILE A 132 -2.86 -20.08 16.25
N PRO A 133 -1.96 -19.24 16.78
CA PRO A 133 -1.38 -19.43 18.11
C PRO A 133 -2.44 -19.74 19.18
N GLY A 134 -2.30 -20.88 19.85
CA GLY A 134 -3.22 -21.33 20.89
C GLY A 134 -4.52 -22.00 20.41
N LEU A 135 -4.97 -21.76 19.19
CA LEU A 135 -6.15 -22.44 18.58
C LEU A 135 -5.77 -23.66 17.74
N GLY A 136 -4.51 -23.72 17.29
CA GLY A 136 -4.01 -24.72 16.35
C GLY A 136 -4.44 -24.43 14.91
N TRP A 137 -4.47 -25.47 14.08
CA TRP A 137 -4.92 -25.36 12.69
C TRP A 137 -6.41 -24.96 12.60
N VAL A 138 -6.68 -23.86 11.90
CA VAL A 138 -8.01 -23.37 11.56
C VAL A 138 -8.17 -23.41 10.04
N GLU A 139 -9.17 -24.15 9.55
CA GLU A 139 -9.53 -24.19 8.14
C GLU A 139 -10.58 -23.10 7.84
N ARG A 140 -10.32 -22.30 6.81
CA ARG A 140 -11.21 -21.24 6.34
C ARG A 140 -12.46 -21.87 5.75
N GLY A 141 -13.64 -21.33 6.10
CA GLY A 141 -14.89 -21.69 5.43
C GLY A 141 -14.90 -21.36 3.94
N GLN A 142 -15.90 -21.87 3.22
CA GLN A 142 -16.15 -21.44 1.84
C GLN A 142 -16.69 -20.00 1.82
N ALA A 143 -16.28 -19.22 0.82
CA ALA A 143 -16.83 -17.91 0.53
C ALA A 143 -17.41 -17.91 -0.89
N ASP A 144 -18.55 -17.25 -1.10
CA ASP A 144 -19.10 -17.02 -2.44
C ASP A 144 -18.28 -15.91 -3.13
N VAL A 145 -17.13 -16.29 -3.69
CA VAL A 145 -16.23 -15.36 -4.38
C VAL A 145 -16.61 -15.31 -5.86
N ARG A 146 -17.31 -14.25 -6.26
CA ARG A 146 -17.81 -14.14 -7.64
C ARG A 146 -16.80 -13.59 -8.63
N PHE A 147 -15.84 -12.78 -8.20
CA PHE A 147 -14.75 -12.23 -9.01
C PHE A 147 -13.65 -11.76 -8.07
N GLN A 148 -12.38 -11.77 -8.49
CA GLN A 148 -11.39 -10.81 -7.99
C GLN A 148 -9.98 -10.97 -8.56
N GLU A 149 -9.54 -9.99 -9.35
CA GLU A 149 -8.11 -9.79 -9.58
C GLU A 149 -7.45 -9.39 -8.25
N ASP A 150 -6.38 -10.08 -7.85
CA ASP A 150 -5.59 -9.74 -6.66
C ASP A 150 -4.83 -8.43 -6.93
N LEU A 151 -5.45 -7.31 -6.57
CA LEU A 151 -4.88 -5.97 -6.77
C LEU A 151 -3.59 -5.78 -5.97
N GLY A 152 -3.47 -6.43 -4.82
CA GLY A 152 -2.23 -6.42 -4.04
C GLY A 152 -1.08 -6.98 -4.88
N ARG A 153 -1.28 -8.17 -5.47
CA ARG A 153 -0.28 -8.86 -6.28
C ARG A 153 0.00 -8.12 -7.57
N LYS A 154 -1.05 -7.65 -8.27
CA LYS A 154 -0.92 -6.85 -9.51
C LYS A 154 -0.06 -5.60 -9.32
N HIS A 155 -0.12 -4.99 -8.15
CA HIS A 155 0.59 -3.76 -7.84
C HIS A 155 1.85 -3.96 -6.98
N GLY A 156 2.31 -5.20 -6.79
CA GLY A 156 3.54 -5.52 -6.07
C GLY A 156 3.48 -5.25 -4.56
N LEU A 157 2.29 -5.13 -3.97
CA LEU A 157 2.12 -4.82 -2.55
C LEU A 157 2.41 -6.02 -1.65
N HIS A 158 2.20 -7.25 -2.14
CA HIS A 158 2.55 -8.47 -1.38
C HIS A 158 4.04 -8.55 -1.09
N ASP A 159 4.85 -7.99 -1.98
CA ASP A 159 6.30 -8.05 -1.86
C ASP A 159 6.85 -7.13 -0.76
N TYR A 160 6.00 -6.28 -0.15
CA TYR A 160 6.37 -5.46 1.00
C TYR A 160 6.84 -6.30 2.20
N PHE A 161 6.41 -7.56 2.32
CA PHE A 161 6.88 -8.45 3.39
C PHE A 161 8.25 -9.08 3.11
N ASN A 162 8.81 -8.84 1.92
CA ASN A 162 10.14 -9.28 1.51
C ASN A 162 11.10 -8.09 1.35
N LEU A 163 10.83 -6.96 2.03
CA LEU A 163 11.65 -5.75 1.91
C LEU A 163 13.10 -6.01 2.30
N CYS A 164 13.97 -5.85 1.32
CA CYS A 164 15.41 -5.85 1.48
C CYS A 164 15.99 -4.75 0.59
N ALA A 165 17.20 -4.28 0.92
CA ALA A 165 17.85 -3.24 0.12
C ALA A 165 17.95 -3.69 -1.35
N GLY A 166 17.47 -2.83 -2.26
CA GLY A 166 17.34 -3.13 -3.69
C GLY A 166 15.95 -3.65 -4.10
N PHE A 167 15.00 -3.81 -3.18
CA PHE A 167 13.61 -4.08 -3.53
C PHE A 167 13.04 -2.95 -4.40
N GLU A 168 12.40 -3.29 -5.53
CA GLU A 168 11.90 -2.32 -6.49
C GLU A 168 10.38 -2.43 -6.68
N LEU A 169 9.72 -1.28 -6.78
CA LEU A 169 8.36 -1.13 -7.25
C LEU A 169 8.37 -0.36 -8.56
N SER A 170 7.57 -0.82 -9.52
CA SER A 170 7.27 -0.06 -10.74
C SER A 170 5.91 0.61 -10.58
N TRP A 171 5.87 1.93 -10.76
CA TRP A 171 4.62 2.69 -10.73
C TRP A 171 4.24 3.06 -12.16
N PRO A 172 3.16 2.46 -12.71
CA PRO A 172 2.70 2.83 -14.04
C PRO A 172 2.14 4.26 -14.02
N TRP A 173 2.27 4.99 -15.12
CA TRP A 173 1.75 6.37 -15.23
C TRP A 173 0.23 6.46 -15.03
N SER A 174 -0.51 5.37 -15.29
CA SER A 174 -1.94 5.26 -14.97
C SER A 174 -2.26 5.37 -13.47
N ALA A 175 -1.27 5.20 -12.60
CA ALA A 175 -1.42 5.39 -11.16
C ALA A 175 -1.33 6.87 -10.74
N PHE A 176 -0.83 7.75 -11.59
CA PHE A 176 -0.64 9.17 -11.30
C PHE A 176 -1.84 10.01 -11.73
N GLU A 177 -1.93 11.21 -11.18
CA GLU A 177 -2.72 12.29 -11.75
C GLU A 177 -1.84 13.01 -12.79
N ILE A 178 -2.30 12.99 -14.02
CA ILE A 178 -1.61 13.57 -15.17
C ILE A 178 -2.42 14.77 -15.63
N GLY A 179 -1.75 15.90 -15.82
CA GLY A 179 -2.34 17.07 -16.45
C GLY A 179 -2.57 16.85 -17.95
N GLU A 180 -2.02 17.72 -18.78
CA GLU A 180 -2.06 17.53 -20.22
C GLU A 180 -1.04 16.46 -20.65
N GLY A 181 -1.39 15.66 -21.64
CA GLY A 181 -0.48 14.70 -22.26
C GLY A 181 -1.18 13.43 -22.73
N ARG A 182 -0.38 12.48 -23.20
CA ARG A 182 -0.82 11.16 -23.64
C ARG A 182 -0.04 10.09 -22.90
N VAL A 183 -0.74 9.06 -22.44
CA VAL A 183 -0.13 7.83 -21.94
C VAL A 183 -0.19 6.79 -23.06
N ASP A 184 0.94 6.17 -23.37
CA ASP A 184 1.08 5.07 -24.31
C ASP A 184 1.92 3.96 -23.67
N GLY A 185 1.25 2.91 -23.18
CA GLY A 185 1.86 1.86 -22.37
C GLY A 185 2.49 2.42 -21.09
N GLU A 186 3.79 2.19 -20.91
CA GLU A 186 4.57 2.69 -19.76
C GLU A 186 5.14 4.09 -19.99
N THR A 187 4.82 4.75 -21.09
CA THR A 187 5.34 6.09 -21.40
C THR A 187 4.24 7.14 -21.29
N TRP A 188 4.52 8.25 -20.62
CA TRP A 188 3.72 9.46 -20.66
C TRP A 188 4.47 10.55 -21.43
N SER A 189 3.78 11.30 -22.28
CA SER A 189 4.38 12.42 -22.99
C SER A 189 3.47 13.64 -23.03
N THR A 190 4.06 14.83 -23.03
CA THR A 190 3.32 16.10 -23.01
C THR A 190 4.08 17.23 -23.70
N ASP A 191 3.32 18.15 -24.29
CA ASP A 191 3.83 19.43 -24.77
C ASP A 191 3.99 20.38 -23.59
N LEU A 192 5.20 20.91 -23.40
CA LEU A 192 5.49 21.84 -22.30
C LEU A 192 5.13 23.28 -22.63
N THR A 193 4.78 23.58 -23.87
CA THR A 193 4.42 24.93 -24.33
C THR A 193 3.33 25.54 -23.45
N GLY A 194 3.51 26.80 -23.07
CA GLY A 194 2.58 27.57 -22.26
C GLY A 194 3.12 27.89 -20.88
N ARG A 195 2.20 28.07 -19.92
CA ARG A 195 2.49 28.57 -18.57
C ARG A 195 3.04 27.49 -17.63
N ALA A 196 3.68 27.95 -16.56
CA ALA A 196 4.03 27.13 -15.41
C ALA A 196 2.79 26.38 -14.87
N ARG A 197 2.94 25.07 -14.64
CA ARG A 197 1.85 24.18 -14.22
C ARG A 197 2.36 22.87 -13.63
N MET A 198 1.53 22.23 -12.82
CA MET A 198 1.74 20.83 -12.43
C MET A 198 1.55 19.95 -13.67
N LEU A 199 2.53 19.10 -13.97
CA LEU A 199 2.44 18.17 -15.10
C LEU A 199 1.95 16.80 -14.64
N VAL A 200 2.52 16.30 -13.53
CA VAL A 200 2.19 15.00 -12.93
C VAL A 200 2.33 15.09 -11.42
N TYR A 201 1.43 14.41 -10.70
CA TYR A 201 1.53 14.21 -9.25
C TYR A 201 0.88 12.87 -8.82
N GLY A 202 1.23 12.36 -7.63
CA GLY A 202 0.78 11.05 -7.13
C GLY A 202 1.93 10.03 -7.04
N PRO A 203 1.67 8.71 -7.00
CA PRO A 203 0.38 8.03 -7.03
C PRO A 203 -0.26 7.86 -5.64
N TYR A 204 0.32 8.47 -4.59
CA TYR A 204 -0.15 8.36 -3.20
C TYR A 204 -0.15 6.93 -2.63
N ARG A 205 0.72 6.07 -3.15
CA ARG A 205 0.91 4.72 -2.59
C ARG A 205 1.69 4.82 -1.29
N ALA A 206 1.20 4.20 -0.23
CA ALA A 206 1.89 4.23 1.05
C ALA A 206 3.16 3.38 1.00
N LEU A 207 4.25 3.94 1.51
CA LEU A 207 5.51 3.21 1.72
C LEU A 207 5.66 2.92 3.22
N PRO A 208 6.17 1.72 3.59
CA PRO A 208 6.55 1.44 4.96
C PRO A 208 7.82 2.22 5.34
N PRO A 209 8.13 2.30 6.66
CA PRO A 209 9.30 3.01 7.15
C PRO A 209 10.62 2.52 6.52
N GLY A 210 11.59 3.42 6.45
CA GLY A 210 12.93 3.21 5.93
C GLY A 210 13.27 4.13 4.75
N ARG A 211 14.44 3.96 4.15
CA ARG A 211 14.92 4.87 3.09
C ARG A 211 14.48 4.40 1.71
N TRP A 212 13.92 5.31 0.94
CA TRP A 212 13.39 5.04 -0.40
C TRP A 212 13.95 6.01 -1.43
N ARG A 213 14.24 5.49 -2.61
CA ARG A 213 14.68 6.24 -3.79
C ARG A 213 13.59 6.19 -4.85
N VAL A 214 13.27 7.33 -5.45
CA VAL A 214 12.53 7.37 -6.71
C VAL A 214 13.51 7.59 -7.87
N GLU A 215 13.33 6.83 -8.94
CA GLU A 215 14.08 6.94 -10.18
C GLU A 215 13.12 7.12 -11.35
N VAL A 216 13.28 8.23 -12.08
CA VAL A 216 12.43 8.57 -13.22
C VAL A 216 13.27 8.84 -14.46
N ASP A 217 13.01 8.08 -15.52
CA ASP A 217 13.66 8.26 -16.82
C ASP A 217 12.84 9.26 -17.66
N ILE A 218 13.43 10.41 -17.98
CA ILE A 218 12.83 11.49 -18.77
C ILE A 218 13.61 11.71 -20.07
N SER A 219 12.93 12.22 -21.10
CA SER A 219 13.53 12.73 -22.32
C SER A 219 12.93 14.08 -22.64
N ILE A 220 13.78 15.06 -22.92
CA ILE A 220 13.36 16.42 -23.26
C ILE A 220 13.89 16.78 -24.64
N SER A 221 13.02 17.35 -25.46
CA SER A 221 13.37 17.93 -26.75
C SER A 221 12.73 19.30 -26.89
N GLY A 222 13.44 20.28 -27.42
CA GLY A 222 12.87 21.60 -27.70
C GLY A 222 13.84 22.49 -28.46
N VAL A 223 13.36 23.65 -28.89
CA VAL A 223 14.15 24.66 -29.61
C VAL A 223 14.37 25.86 -28.69
N GLY A 224 15.63 26.18 -28.38
CA GLY A 224 15.99 27.34 -27.55
C GLY A 224 16.31 26.98 -26.10
N ALA A 225 15.82 27.78 -25.15
CA ALA A 225 16.04 27.54 -23.73
C ALA A 225 15.19 26.36 -23.25
N LEU A 226 15.84 25.40 -22.59
CA LEU A 226 15.17 24.21 -22.07
C LEU A 226 14.25 24.53 -20.89
N PRO A 227 13.21 23.71 -20.69
CA PRO A 227 12.25 23.90 -19.61
C PRO A 227 12.94 23.87 -18.24
N GLU A 228 12.57 24.82 -17.37
CA GLU A 228 12.86 24.73 -15.94
C GLU A 228 11.85 23.76 -15.31
N LEU A 229 12.30 22.53 -15.08
CA LEU A 229 11.51 21.50 -14.40
C LEU A 229 11.87 21.42 -12.93
N ARG A 230 10.85 21.21 -12.10
CA ARG A 230 10.97 20.95 -10.68
C ARG A 230 10.44 19.56 -10.38
N PHE A 231 11.20 18.81 -9.60
CA PHE A 231 10.84 17.47 -9.15
C PHE A 231 10.73 17.47 -7.64
N GLU A 232 9.67 16.85 -7.13
CA GLU A 232 9.46 16.67 -5.68
C GLU A 232 9.27 15.19 -5.36
N TRP A 233 9.81 14.75 -4.23
CA TRP A 233 9.67 13.40 -3.70
C TRP A 233 9.42 13.43 -2.19
N GLY A 234 8.29 12.88 -1.75
CA GLY A 234 7.96 12.84 -0.34
C GLY A 234 6.51 12.46 -0.05
N THR A 235 5.94 13.03 0.99
CA THR A 235 4.51 12.95 1.33
C THR A 235 3.76 14.14 0.72
N PRO A 236 2.41 14.15 0.76
CA PRO A 236 1.62 15.29 0.27
C PRO A 236 1.96 16.63 0.92
N THR A 237 2.42 16.60 2.16
CA THR A 237 2.69 17.79 2.99
C THR A 237 4.18 18.11 3.12
N GLU A 238 5.07 17.15 2.89
CA GLU A 238 6.50 17.28 3.11
C GLU A 238 7.30 16.54 2.05
N GLY A 239 8.35 17.13 1.48
CA GLY A 239 9.17 16.45 0.49
C GLY A 239 10.46 17.16 0.18
N ASP A 240 11.37 16.42 -0.44
CA ASP A 240 12.59 16.96 -0.99
C ASP A 240 12.32 17.46 -2.41
N MET A 241 13.05 18.49 -2.83
CA MET A 241 12.84 19.17 -4.09
C MET A 241 14.17 19.39 -4.80
N ILE A 242 14.18 19.17 -6.10
CA ILE A 242 15.28 19.58 -6.97
C ILE A 242 14.77 20.32 -8.21
N GLU A 243 15.55 21.29 -8.66
CA GLU A 243 15.34 22.04 -9.91
C GLU A 243 16.60 21.88 -10.77
N PRO A 244 16.78 20.72 -11.44
CA PRO A 244 17.98 20.47 -12.21
C PRO A 244 18.07 21.46 -13.38
N ARG A 245 19.27 22.00 -13.58
CA ARG A 245 19.58 22.79 -14.77
C ARG A 245 19.84 21.86 -15.94
N LEU A 246 18.95 21.89 -16.93
CA LEU A 246 19.07 21.09 -18.14
C LEU A 246 19.57 22.02 -19.26
N ASP A 247 20.79 21.77 -19.74
CA ASP A 247 21.44 22.65 -20.73
C ASP A 247 21.36 22.10 -22.17
N GLN A 248 20.97 20.84 -22.36
CA GLN A 248 20.85 20.20 -23.68
C GLN A 248 19.59 19.31 -23.81
N SER A 249 19.05 19.21 -25.02
CA SER A 249 18.02 18.20 -25.31
C SER A 249 18.63 16.81 -25.15
N GLY A 250 17.88 15.87 -24.58
CA GLY A 250 18.41 14.53 -24.32
C GLY A 250 17.59 13.75 -23.29
N THR A 251 18.11 12.58 -22.96
CA THR A 251 17.54 11.68 -21.96
C THR A 251 18.29 11.82 -20.64
N TYR A 252 17.54 11.89 -19.55
CA TYR A 252 18.04 12.08 -18.21
C TYR A 252 17.39 11.06 -17.26
N ARG A 253 18.12 10.71 -16.21
CA ARG A 253 17.54 10.01 -15.06
C ARG A 253 17.49 10.96 -13.89
N ILE A 254 16.30 11.16 -13.36
CA ILE A 254 16.06 11.88 -12.12
C ILE A 254 16.10 10.87 -10.99
N THR A 255 16.91 11.15 -9.97
CA THR A 255 17.04 10.31 -8.78
C THR A 255 16.91 11.18 -7.55
N MET A 256 15.97 10.81 -6.67
CA MET A 256 15.75 11.48 -5.38
C MET A 256 15.61 10.42 -4.30
N GLU A 257 16.14 10.70 -3.11
CA GLU A 257 16.12 9.79 -1.98
C GLU A 257 15.52 10.49 -0.77
N ARG A 258 14.74 9.78 0.01
CA ARG A 258 14.16 10.28 1.25
C ARG A 258 13.94 9.15 2.24
N GLU A 259 14.00 9.47 3.53
CA GLU A 259 13.67 8.56 4.63
C GLU A 259 12.20 8.72 5.03
N TRP A 260 11.49 7.59 5.13
CA TRP A 260 10.16 7.51 5.72
C TRP A 260 10.31 7.05 7.17
N LEU A 261 10.03 7.93 8.13
CA LEU A 261 10.08 7.59 9.56
C LEU A 261 8.87 6.77 10.00
N GLU A 262 7.76 6.94 9.30
CA GLU A 262 6.50 6.24 9.53
C GLU A 262 5.86 5.87 8.19
N VAL A 263 4.84 5.02 8.25
CA VAL A 263 4.04 4.69 7.09
C VAL A 263 3.33 5.95 6.60
N ALA A 264 3.57 6.34 5.35
CA ALA A 264 2.93 7.51 4.76
C ALA A 264 2.73 7.35 3.25
N PRO A 265 1.69 7.97 2.66
CA PRO A 265 1.53 8.03 1.21
C PRO A 265 2.73 8.75 0.59
N ALA A 266 3.33 8.11 -0.40
CA ALA A 266 4.40 8.69 -1.19
C ALA A 266 3.86 9.37 -2.44
N GLU A 267 4.40 10.55 -2.72
CA GLU A 267 4.06 11.41 -3.82
C GLU A 267 5.33 11.85 -4.54
N PHE A 268 5.31 11.68 -5.84
CA PHE A 268 6.27 12.25 -6.76
C PHE A 268 5.56 13.28 -7.64
N ARG A 269 6.18 14.45 -7.82
CA ARG A 269 5.63 15.52 -8.64
C ARG A 269 6.61 15.95 -9.72
N ILE A 270 6.10 16.23 -10.91
CA ILE A 270 6.82 16.90 -11.99
C ILE A 270 6.09 18.22 -12.27
N ILE A 271 6.81 19.32 -12.13
CA ILE A 271 6.27 20.67 -12.23
C ILE A 271 7.05 21.42 -13.30
N LEU A 272 6.33 22.06 -14.21
CA LEU A 272 6.91 23.07 -15.09
C LEU A 272 6.98 24.38 -14.31
N ALA A 273 8.18 24.79 -13.90
CA ALA A 273 8.39 25.92 -13.00
C ALA A 273 8.24 27.28 -13.72
N ARG A 274 8.50 27.33 -15.03
CA ARG A 274 8.39 28.55 -15.85
C ARG A 274 7.71 28.30 -17.18
N ALA A 275 7.20 29.38 -17.77
CA ALA A 275 6.62 29.30 -19.10
C ALA A 275 7.66 28.91 -20.16
N VAL A 276 7.24 28.08 -21.12
CA VAL A 276 8.08 27.57 -22.20
C VAL A 276 7.37 27.79 -23.53
N PHE A 277 8.14 28.11 -24.57
CA PHE A 277 7.60 28.40 -25.90
C PHE A 277 7.48 27.18 -26.81
N ASP A 278 8.44 26.26 -26.72
CA ASP A 278 8.47 25.04 -27.55
C ASP A 278 9.40 24.00 -26.91
N ALA A 279 8.81 23.06 -26.17
CA ALA A 279 9.50 21.89 -25.69
C ALA A 279 8.52 20.74 -25.45
N TYR A 280 9.04 19.52 -25.49
CA TYR A 280 8.31 18.29 -25.32
C TYR A 280 8.99 17.45 -24.24
N LEU A 281 8.20 16.86 -23.36
CA LEU A 281 8.65 15.95 -22.32
C LEU A 281 8.07 14.57 -22.59
N THR A 282 8.92 13.56 -22.54
CA THR A 282 8.55 12.15 -22.52
C THR A 282 9.10 11.53 -21.25
N VAL A 283 8.33 10.70 -20.58
CA VAL A 283 8.71 10.03 -19.34
C VAL A 283 8.34 8.55 -19.45
N SER A 284 9.31 7.66 -19.31
CA SER A 284 9.15 6.25 -19.69
C SER A 284 9.07 5.28 -18.52
N LYS A 285 9.61 5.63 -17.36
CA LYS A 285 9.61 4.71 -16.21
C LYS A 285 9.68 5.47 -14.90
N CYS A 286 8.85 5.08 -13.94
CA CYS A 286 8.94 5.50 -12.55
C CYS A 286 9.18 4.25 -11.67
N ARG A 287 10.36 4.21 -11.07
CA ARG A 287 10.78 3.14 -10.15
C ARG A 287 10.93 3.70 -8.75
N VAL A 288 10.55 2.91 -7.77
CA VAL A 288 10.75 3.21 -6.35
C VAL A 288 11.53 2.07 -5.72
N VAL A 289 12.70 2.37 -5.17
CA VAL A 289 13.68 1.40 -4.69
C VAL A 289 13.87 1.57 -3.19
N TYR A 290 13.72 0.49 -2.44
CA TYR A 290 14.02 0.45 -1.01
C TYR A 290 15.53 0.35 -0.80
N LEU A 291 16.08 1.20 0.07
CA LEU A 291 17.51 1.28 0.34
C LEU A 291 17.92 0.72 1.71
N GLY A 292 16.94 0.44 2.59
CA GLY A 292 17.16 0.08 4.00
C GLY A 292 16.55 1.10 4.94
#